data_AF-A0A7K7ADV1-F1
#
_entry.id   AF-A0A7K7ADV1-F1
#
_cell.length_a   1.000
_cell.length_b   1.000
_cell.length_c   1.000
_cell.angle_alpha   90.00
_cell.angle_beta   90.00
_cell.angle_gamma   90.00
#
_symmetry.space_group_name_H-M   'P 1'
#
loop_
_entity.id
_entity.type
_entity.pdbx_description
1 polymer ?
#
loop_
_entity_poly.entity_id
_entity_poly.type
_entity_poly.pdbx_seq_one_letter_code
_entity_poly.pdbx_strand_id
1 'polypeptide(L)'
;LSFPEKEKRECQGLVDGLRDTLDVRNATIESLQKVLAETEMLCSSLKKQMKFLEQQQEDTRSSKEEARRLRNKLRSMERIEALLQGQRPEVEEMIRDMGVGQAAVEQLAVYCVSLKKEYENLKEARKTSSEAAEKLKKEVFSVGSKLQKTLSELEKTKEELKSTQKDLKNADKEILSLKKKIEILQDTLKVPSVTRETLSRLVFESPAPVELRQPKLHRPAHSEEIDLDATFDVGTPEPQPCRSLPSPAKRQKLDKKPPPVVNLSKKILKETVENWADDLEDEALQGLLPAFVRNSVLSKKASSGSLLPPCKHVGAVRVGYDGLGGRTKFIQPTNLTEIRPAAVRSKRKNVSRPASASSSSQPKLDAFLQ
;
A
#
# COMPACT_ATOMS: atom_id res chain seq x y z
N LEU A 1 63.79 60.25 12.08
CA LEU A 1 62.37 59.89 12.28
C LEU A 1 62.31 59.04 13.55
N SER A 2 61.86 59.65 14.64
CA SER A 2 61.83 59.00 15.95
C SER A 2 60.79 57.88 15.95
N PHE A 3 61.15 56.72 16.52
CA PHE A 3 60.30 55.55 16.78
C PHE A 3 58.79 55.84 17.02
N PRO A 4 58.37 56.85 17.82
CA PRO A 4 56.95 57.18 18.05
C PRO A 4 56.13 57.64 16.82
N GLU A 5 56.74 58.23 15.78
CA GLU A 5 56.00 58.67 14.58
C GLU A 5 55.61 57.50 13.68
N LYS A 6 56.43 56.45 13.67
CA LYS A 6 56.20 55.23 12.90
C LYS A 6 55.05 54.43 13.50
N GLU A 7 55.05 54.27 14.82
CA GLU A 7 53.96 53.62 15.56
C GLU A 7 52.62 54.36 15.38
N LYS A 8 52.63 55.70 15.39
CA LYS A 8 51.41 56.49 15.11
C LYS A 8 50.84 56.22 13.72
N ARG A 9 51.70 56.10 12.70
CA ARG A 9 51.28 55.78 11.33
C ARG A 9 50.73 54.36 11.22
N GLU A 10 51.36 53.41 11.90
CA GLU A 10 50.89 52.01 11.97
C GLU A 10 49.54 51.90 12.69
N CYS A 11 49.36 52.59 13.82
CA CYS A 11 48.08 52.69 14.52
C CYS A 11 46.99 53.33 13.65
N GLN A 12 47.30 54.38 12.89
CA GLN A 12 46.34 54.99 11.97
C GLN A 12 45.93 54.02 10.85
N GLY A 13 46.89 53.31 10.26
CA GLY A 13 46.61 52.29 9.24
C GLY A 13 45.75 51.13 9.77
N LEU A 14 45.95 50.74 11.03
CA LEU A 14 45.09 49.76 11.71
C LEU A 14 43.67 50.30 11.89
N VAL A 15 43.51 51.56 12.32
CA VAL A 15 42.19 52.20 12.49
C VAL A 15 41.46 52.31 11.15
N ASP A 16 42.15 52.70 10.09
CA ASP A 16 41.57 52.81 8.74
C ASP A 16 41.17 51.43 8.22
N GLY A 17 42.02 50.41 8.39
CA GLY A 17 41.68 49.03 8.03
C GLY A 17 40.49 48.46 8.81
N LEU A 18 40.36 48.80 10.11
CA LEU A 18 39.18 48.45 10.90
C LEU A 18 37.91 49.16 10.41
N ARG A 19 38.02 50.42 9.98
CA ARG A 19 36.91 51.18 9.40
C ARG A 19 36.44 50.56 8.08
N ASP A 20 37.36 50.26 7.17
CA ASP A 20 37.04 49.59 5.91
C ASP A 20 36.37 48.23 6.16
N THR A 21 36.87 47.48 7.14
CA THR A 21 36.28 46.20 7.55
C THR A 21 34.86 46.39 8.06
N LEU A 22 34.60 47.43 8.87
CA LEU A 22 33.28 47.76 9.39
C LEU A 22 32.31 48.18 8.27
N ASP A 23 32.77 48.98 7.31
CA ASP A 23 31.96 49.42 6.17
C ASP A 23 31.56 48.23 5.27
N VAL A 24 32.49 47.32 4.98
CA VAL A 24 32.19 46.08 4.26
C VAL A 24 31.20 45.21 5.04
N ARG A 25 31.35 45.08 6.37
CA ARG A 25 30.40 44.35 7.21
C ARG A 25 29.01 44.98 7.15
N ASN A 26 28.91 46.31 7.26
CA ASN A 26 27.64 47.04 7.21
C ASN A 26 26.93 46.84 5.86
N ALA A 27 27.65 47.01 4.74
CA ALA A 27 27.11 46.76 3.41
C ALA A 27 26.63 45.30 3.24
N THR A 28 27.36 44.34 3.81
CA THR A 28 26.96 42.93 3.81
C THR A 28 25.66 42.74 4.60
N ILE A 29 25.55 43.33 5.79
CA ILE A 29 24.35 43.25 6.64
C ILE A 29 23.13 43.81 5.91
N GLU A 30 23.25 44.98 5.28
CA GLU A 30 22.16 45.60 4.50
C GLU A 30 21.73 44.71 3.33
N SER A 31 22.69 44.14 2.60
CA SER A 31 22.38 43.21 1.50
C SER A 31 21.64 41.95 1.99
N LEU A 32 22.06 41.39 3.13
CA LEU A 32 21.42 40.21 3.74
C LEU A 32 20.01 40.54 4.24
N GLN A 33 19.81 41.73 4.83
CA GLN A 33 18.48 42.19 5.26
C GLN A 33 17.53 42.33 4.09
N LYS A 34 18.01 42.87 2.95
CA LYS A 34 17.20 42.98 1.73
C LYS A 34 16.79 41.60 1.19
N VAL A 35 17.74 40.67 1.09
CA VAL A 35 17.46 39.30 0.65
C VAL A 35 16.48 38.62 1.61
N LEU A 36 16.65 38.80 2.93
CA LEU A 36 15.73 38.25 3.93
C LEU A 36 14.30 38.76 3.69
N ALA A 37 14.09 40.07 3.54
CA ALA A 37 12.77 40.64 3.27
C ALA A 37 12.13 40.12 1.97
N GLU A 38 12.92 39.99 0.90
CA GLU A 38 12.47 39.40 -0.37
C GLU A 38 12.04 37.92 -0.19
N THR A 39 12.82 37.14 0.56
CA THR A 39 12.48 35.74 0.85
C THR A 39 11.23 35.61 1.73
N GLU A 40 11.00 36.52 2.68
CA GLU A 40 9.79 36.55 3.51
C GLU A 40 8.53 36.86 2.69
N MET A 41 8.64 37.81 1.76
CA MET A 41 7.57 38.13 0.81
C MET A 41 7.26 36.93 -0.11
N LEU A 42 8.29 36.26 -0.63
CA LEU A 42 8.13 35.05 -1.43
C LEU A 42 7.46 33.93 -0.62
N CYS A 43 7.94 33.66 0.59
CA CYS A 43 7.32 32.68 1.50
C CYS A 43 5.84 33.00 1.75
N SER A 44 5.52 34.27 1.98
CA SER A 44 4.14 34.73 2.19
C SER A 44 3.25 34.52 0.97
N SER A 45 3.79 34.78 -0.23
CA SER A 45 3.09 34.54 -1.49
C SER A 45 2.84 33.04 -1.73
N LEU A 46 3.88 32.21 -1.60
CA LEU A 46 3.77 30.76 -1.74
C LEU A 46 2.77 30.16 -0.76
N LYS A 47 2.75 30.64 0.50
CA LYS A 47 1.77 30.21 1.51
C LYS A 47 0.34 30.55 1.10
N LYS A 48 0.09 31.70 0.48
CA LYS A 48 -1.23 32.06 -0.06
C LYS A 48 -1.62 31.17 -1.23
N GLN A 49 -0.68 30.88 -2.15
CA GLN A 49 -0.91 29.97 -3.27
C GLN A 49 -1.24 28.55 -2.80
N MET A 50 -0.49 28.03 -1.81
CA MET A 50 -0.76 26.71 -1.22
C MET A 50 -2.18 26.65 -0.65
N LYS A 51 -2.59 27.65 0.14
CA LYS A 51 -3.96 27.72 0.68
C LYS A 51 -5.04 27.79 -0.39
N PHE A 52 -4.81 28.57 -1.45
CA PHE A 52 -5.75 28.66 -2.56
C PHE A 52 -5.91 27.30 -3.27
N LEU A 53 -4.81 26.58 -3.51
CA LEU A 53 -4.84 25.25 -4.11
C LEU A 53 -5.49 24.21 -3.20
N GLU A 54 -5.23 24.27 -1.89
CA GLU A 54 -5.91 23.42 -0.90
C GLU A 54 -7.43 23.64 -0.92
N GLN A 55 -7.87 24.91 -0.96
CA GLN A 55 -9.29 25.24 -1.05
C GLN A 55 -9.91 24.72 -2.36
N GLN A 56 -9.26 24.97 -3.50
CA GLN A 56 -9.72 24.47 -4.80
C GLN A 56 -9.82 22.94 -4.85
N GLN A 57 -8.89 22.25 -4.19
CA GLN A 57 -8.91 20.80 -4.07
C GLN A 57 -10.11 20.32 -3.24
N GLU A 58 -10.42 20.99 -2.13
CA GLU A 58 -11.56 20.67 -1.28
C GLU A 58 -12.90 20.94 -1.99
N ASP A 59 -13.02 22.07 -2.68
CA ASP A 59 -14.22 22.41 -3.46
C ASP A 59 -14.44 21.40 -4.59
N THR A 60 -13.37 21.01 -5.28
CA THR A 60 -13.42 19.96 -6.31
C THR A 60 -13.80 18.61 -5.71
N ARG A 61 -13.29 18.27 -4.52
CA ARG A 61 -13.60 17.02 -3.82
C ARG A 61 -15.07 16.96 -3.42
N SER A 62 -15.58 18.01 -2.77
CA SER A 62 -16.97 18.10 -2.33
C SER A 62 -17.95 18.08 -3.52
N SER A 63 -17.65 18.79 -4.60
CA SER A 63 -18.44 18.75 -5.84
C SER A 63 -18.48 17.34 -6.47
N LYS A 64 -17.33 16.66 -6.52
CA LYS A 64 -17.26 15.27 -7.02
C LYS A 64 -18.06 14.30 -6.15
N GLU A 65 -18.04 14.47 -4.83
CA GLU A 65 -18.85 13.67 -3.91
C GLU A 65 -20.34 13.90 -4.13
N GLU A 66 -20.77 15.15 -4.29
CA GLU A 66 -22.17 15.48 -4.57
C GLU A 66 -22.63 14.89 -5.91
N ALA A 67 -21.82 15.04 -6.97
CA ALA A 67 -22.11 14.43 -8.26
C ALA A 67 -22.23 12.90 -8.16
N ARG A 68 -21.39 12.24 -7.36
CA ARG A 68 -21.49 10.80 -7.10
C ARG A 68 -22.78 10.46 -6.34
N ARG A 69 -23.14 11.22 -5.30
CA ARG A 69 -24.40 11.03 -4.55
C ARG A 69 -25.61 11.15 -5.47
N LEU A 70 -25.65 12.18 -6.31
CA LEU A 70 -26.74 12.41 -7.27
C LEU A 70 -26.84 11.30 -8.32
N ARG A 71 -25.72 10.88 -8.92
CA ARG A 71 -25.70 9.75 -9.87
C ARG A 71 -26.21 8.46 -9.23
N ASN A 72 -25.82 8.18 -7.98
CA ASN A 72 -26.31 7.00 -7.26
C ASN A 72 -27.82 7.07 -7.02
N LYS A 73 -28.34 8.26 -6.66
CA LYS A 73 -29.78 8.47 -6.49
C LYS A 73 -30.52 8.28 -7.81
N LEU A 74 -30.00 8.82 -8.91
CA LEU A 74 -30.57 8.66 -10.25
C LEU A 74 -30.62 7.19 -10.65
N ARG A 75 -29.49 6.46 -10.56
CA ARG A 75 -29.44 5.01 -10.81
C ARG A 75 -30.46 4.24 -9.95
N SER A 76 -30.71 4.68 -8.72
CA SER A 76 -31.73 4.06 -7.87
C SER A 76 -33.15 4.31 -8.36
N MET A 77 -33.45 5.53 -8.81
CA MET A 77 -34.76 5.88 -9.36
C MET A 77 -35.00 5.16 -10.69
N GLU A 78 -34.01 5.12 -11.58
CA GLU A 78 -34.07 4.40 -12.86
C GLU A 78 -34.37 2.90 -12.66
N ARG A 79 -33.74 2.27 -11.66
CA ARG A 79 -34.04 0.86 -11.31
C ARG A 79 -35.47 0.67 -10.82
N ILE A 80 -35.99 1.60 -10.01
CA ILE A 80 -37.38 1.53 -9.52
C ILE A 80 -38.35 1.73 -10.69
N GLU A 81 -38.09 2.69 -11.56
CA GLU A 81 -38.90 2.93 -12.76
C GLU A 81 -38.93 1.71 -13.66
N ALA A 82 -37.79 1.08 -13.94
CA ALA A 82 -37.72 -0.14 -14.74
C ALA A 82 -38.57 -1.28 -14.13
N LEU A 83 -38.55 -1.44 -12.81
CA LEU A 83 -39.38 -2.42 -12.11
C LEU A 83 -40.89 -2.10 -12.24
N LEU A 84 -41.27 -0.84 -12.04
CA LEU A 84 -42.66 -0.41 -12.18
C LEU A 84 -43.18 -0.57 -13.61
N GLN A 85 -42.37 -0.22 -14.61
CA GLN A 85 -42.74 -0.39 -16.02
C GLN A 85 -42.82 -1.86 -16.42
N GLY A 86 -41.91 -2.71 -15.92
CA GLY A 86 -41.93 -4.15 -16.19
C GLY A 86 -43.17 -4.86 -15.64
N GLN A 87 -43.73 -4.39 -14.52
CA GLN A 87 -44.89 -4.98 -13.86
C GLN A 87 -46.23 -4.35 -14.30
N ARG A 88 -46.21 -3.14 -14.87
CA ARG A 88 -47.40 -2.43 -15.36
C ARG A 88 -48.32 -3.27 -16.27
N PRO A 89 -47.85 -3.95 -17.33
CA PRO A 89 -48.74 -4.67 -18.24
C PRO A 89 -49.46 -5.84 -17.56
N GLU A 90 -48.78 -6.56 -16.66
CA GLU A 90 -49.34 -7.67 -15.88
C GLU A 90 -50.43 -7.17 -14.92
N VAL A 91 -50.19 -6.05 -14.24
CA VAL A 91 -51.21 -5.42 -13.37
C VAL A 91 -52.40 -4.91 -14.19
N GLU A 92 -52.17 -4.32 -15.37
CA GLU A 92 -53.24 -3.88 -16.26
C GLU A 92 -54.07 -5.07 -16.79
N GLU A 93 -53.45 -6.22 -17.06
CA GLU A 93 -54.15 -7.46 -17.42
C GLU A 93 -54.99 -7.99 -16.25
N MET A 94 -54.41 -8.09 -15.05
CA MET A 94 -55.13 -8.48 -13.84
C MET A 94 -56.36 -7.60 -13.58
N ILE A 95 -56.25 -6.28 -13.76
CA ILE A 95 -57.37 -5.35 -13.60
C ILE A 95 -58.47 -5.62 -14.64
N ARG A 96 -58.08 -5.89 -15.90
CA ARG A 96 -59.05 -6.25 -16.96
C ARG A 96 -59.79 -7.54 -16.64
N ASP A 97 -59.07 -8.56 -16.17
CA ASP A 97 -59.62 -9.88 -15.83
C ASP A 97 -60.55 -9.83 -14.61
N MET A 98 -60.23 -9.00 -13.61
CA MET A 98 -61.07 -8.80 -12.43
C MET A 98 -62.41 -8.12 -12.77
N GLY A 99 -62.44 -7.31 -13.84
CA GLY A 99 -63.63 -6.59 -14.30
C GLY A 99 -64.01 -5.40 -13.42
N VAL A 100 -65.26 -4.95 -13.56
CA VAL A 100 -65.81 -3.78 -12.85
C VAL A 100 -66.94 -4.18 -11.91
N GLY A 101 -66.98 -3.60 -10.71
CA GLY A 101 -68.05 -3.82 -9.73
C GLY A 101 -67.54 -3.98 -8.29
N GLN A 102 -68.47 -4.04 -7.33
CA GLN A 102 -68.15 -4.10 -5.90
C GLN A 102 -67.30 -5.32 -5.52
N ALA A 103 -67.60 -6.49 -6.06
CA ALA A 103 -66.82 -7.70 -5.81
C ALA A 103 -65.37 -7.59 -6.31
N ALA A 104 -65.14 -6.98 -7.47
CA ALA A 104 -63.81 -6.74 -8.01
C ALA A 104 -63.01 -5.77 -7.11
N VAL A 105 -63.66 -4.73 -6.59
CA VAL A 105 -63.07 -3.79 -5.63
C VAL A 105 -62.68 -4.49 -4.33
N GLU A 106 -63.54 -5.34 -3.79
CA GLU A 106 -63.26 -6.11 -2.56
C GLU A 106 -62.07 -7.06 -2.76
N GLN A 107 -62.00 -7.78 -3.88
CA GLN A 107 -60.88 -8.66 -4.20
C GLN A 107 -59.56 -7.89 -4.34
N LEU A 108 -59.57 -6.76 -5.05
CA LEU A 108 -58.38 -5.92 -5.19
C LEU A 108 -57.94 -5.33 -3.84
N ALA A 109 -58.88 -4.97 -2.97
CA ALA A 109 -58.58 -4.51 -1.61
C ALA A 109 -57.90 -5.62 -0.78
N VAL A 110 -58.42 -6.85 -0.82
CA VAL A 110 -57.82 -8.01 -0.15
C VAL A 110 -56.40 -8.29 -0.68
N TYR A 111 -56.21 -8.21 -2.00
CA TYR A 111 -54.90 -8.37 -2.64
C TYR A 111 -53.91 -7.30 -2.17
N CYS A 112 -54.30 -6.01 -2.17
CA CYS A 112 -53.48 -4.92 -1.68
C CYS A 112 -53.10 -5.07 -0.20
N VAL A 113 -54.04 -5.50 0.65
CA VAL A 113 -53.76 -5.74 2.08
C VAL A 113 -52.75 -6.89 2.25
N SER A 114 -52.92 -7.97 1.49
CA SER A 114 -52.01 -9.12 1.51
C SER A 114 -50.60 -8.73 1.04
N LEU A 115 -50.49 -8.00 -0.07
CA LEU A 115 -49.21 -7.48 -0.57
C LEU A 115 -48.53 -6.54 0.43
N LYS A 116 -49.29 -5.65 1.07
CA LYS A 116 -48.75 -4.76 2.10
C LYS A 116 -48.16 -5.54 3.27
N LYS A 117 -48.84 -6.60 3.72
CA LYS A 117 -48.36 -7.47 4.79
C LYS A 117 -47.07 -8.19 4.39
N GLU A 118 -47.02 -8.78 3.20
CA GLU A 118 -45.82 -9.45 2.69
C GLU A 118 -44.65 -8.47 2.49
N TYR A 119 -44.92 -7.24 2.05
CA TYR A 119 -43.89 -6.20 1.94
C TYR A 119 -43.28 -5.84 3.29
N GLU A 120 -44.10 -5.63 4.34
CA GLU A 120 -43.57 -5.34 5.68
C GLU A 120 -42.78 -6.54 6.24
N ASN A 121 -43.26 -7.77 6.04
CA ASN A 121 -42.50 -8.98 6.39
C ASN A 121 -41.12 -9.02 5.68
N LEU A 122 -41.09 -8.75 4.37
CA LEU A 122 -39.86 -8.74 3.58
C LEU A 122 -38.91 -7.61 4.01
N LYS A 123 -39.46 -6.45 4.36
CA LYS A 123 -38.70 -5.31 4.88
C LYS A 123 -38.06 -5.62 6.22
N GLU A 124 -38.77 -6.30 7.12
CA GLU A 124 -38.20 -6.78 8.39
C GLU A 124 -37.13 -7.85 8.18
N ALA A 125 -37.37 -8.85 7.30
CA ALA A 125 -36.39 -9.87 6.95
C ALA A 125 -35.13 -9.27 6.30
N ARG A 126 -35.29 -8.26 5.45
CA ARG A 126 -34.17 -7.51 4.87
C ARG A 126 -33.39 -6.74 5.93
N LYS A 127 -34.07 -6.13 6.90
CA LYS A 127 -33.43 -5.41 8.01
C LYS A 127 -32.57 -6.38 8.84
N THR A 128 -33.12 -7.53 9.23
CA THR A 128 -32.37 -8.53 10.02
C THR A 128 -31.20 -9.12 9.23
N SER A 129 -31.38 -9.40 7.94
CA SER A 129 -30.29 -9.84 7.05
C SER A 129 -29.19 -8.77 6.90
N SER A 130 -29.56 -7.50 6.76
CA SER A 130 -28.60 -6.38 6.69
C SER A 130 -27.80 -6.23 7.99
N GLU A 131 -28.43 -6.38 9.15
CA GLU A 131 -27.75 -6.35 10.44
C GLU A 131 -26.75 -7.51 10.59
N ALA A 132 -27.11 -8.71 10.11
CA ALA A 132 -26.20 -9.85 10.08
C ALA A 132 -25.02 -9.64 9.12
N ALA A 133 -25.25 -9.06 7.94
CA ALA A 133 -24.20 -8.73 6.99
C ALA A 133 -23.19 -7.72 7.55
N GLU A 134 -23.67 -6.70 8.26
CA GLU A 134 -22.79 -5.72 8.91
C GLU A 134 -21.99 -6.32 10.08
N LYS A 135 -22.55 -7.30 10.81
CA LYS A 135 -21.80 -8.07 11.82
C LYS A 135 -20.66 -8.86 11.17
N LEU A 136 -20.96 -9.64 10.13
CA LEU A 136 -19.95 -10.42 9.39
C LEU A 136 -18.87 -9.51 8.79
N LYS A 137 -19.25 -8.35 8.24
CA LYS A 137 -18.30 -7.37 7.71
C LYS A 137 -17.31 -6.89 8.78
N LYS A 138 -17.79 -6.56 9.98
CA LYS A 138 -16.93 -6.19 11.12
C LYS A 138 -16.00 -7.34 11.52
N GLU A 139 -16.51 -8.56 11.56
CA GLU A 139 -15.71 -9.75 11.86
C GLU A 139 -14.60 -9.95 10.83
N VAL A 140 -14.92 -9.87 9.53
CA VAL A 140 -13.95 -9.94 8.42
C VAL A 140 -12.87 -8.87 8.55
N PHE A 141 -13.23 -7.62 8.84
CA PHE A 141 -12.24 -6.56 9.09
C PHE A 141 -11.34 -6.88 10.29
N SER A 142 -11.93 -7.38 11.39
CA SER A 142 -11.15 -7.75 12.58
C SER A 142 -10.17 -8.87 12.28
N VAL A 143 -10.61 -9.91 11.57
CA VAL A 143 -9.79 -11.08 11.20
C VAL A 143 -8.72 -10.67 10.19
N GLY A 144 -9.07 -9.85 9.20
CA GLY A 144 -8.12 -9.30 8.23
C GLY A 144 -7.01 -8.49 8.90
N SER A 145 -7.35 -7.65 9.89
CA SER A 145 -6.35 -6.89 10.64
C SER A 145 -5.42 -7.77 11.48
N LYS A 146 -5.95 -8.86 12.07
CA LYS A 146 -5.16 -9.85 12.80
C LYS A 146 -4.23 -10.61 11.85
N LEU A 147 -4.74 -11.03 10.70
CA LEU A 147 -3.97 -11.70 9.65
C LEU A 147 -2.83 -10.82 9.12
N GLN A 148 -3.09 -9.53 8.89
CA GLN A 148 -2.03 -8.61 8.45
C GLN A 148 -0.91 -8.48 9.49
N LYS A 149 -1.24 -8.42 10.78
CA LYS A 149 -0.25 -8.40 11.86
C LYS A 149 0.60 -9.66 11.87
N THR A 150 -0.02 -10.83 11.83
CA THR A 150 0.71 -12.11 11.83
C THR A 150 1.55 -12.29 10.56
N LEU A 151 1.09 -11.81 9.39
CA LEU A 151 1.91 -11.78 8.17
C LEU A 151 3.15 -10.89 8.33
N SER A 152 3.01 -9.72 8.96
CA SER A 152 4.14 -8.81 9.20
C SER A 152 5.16 -9.39 10.20
N GLU A 153 4.70 -10.12 11.21
CA GLU A 153 5.55 -10.83 12.17
C GLU A 153 6.25 -12.03 11.50
N LEU A 154 5.55 -12.75 10.61
CA LEU A 154 6.13 -13.83 9.84
C LEU A 154 7.24 -13.35 8.89
N GLU A 155 7.07 -12.21 8.22
CA GLU A 155 8.12 -11.68 7.34
C GLU A 155 9.34 -11.22 8.15
N LYS A 156 9.15 -10.59 9.32
CA LYS A 156 10.27 -10.22 10.22
C LYS A 156 11.07 -11.44 10.66
N THR A 157 10.40 -12.49 11.14
CA THR A 157 11.08 -13.72 11.58
C THR A 157 11.79 -14.44 10.43
N LYS A 158 11.25 -14.36 9.21
CA LYS A 158 11.89 -14.87 7.99
C LYS A 158 13.13 -14.06 7.59
N GLU A 159 13.14 -12.75 7.78
CA GLU A 159 14.35 -11.92 7.59
C GLU A 159 15.41 -12.22 8.64
N GLU A 160 15.04 -12.36 9.91
CA GLU A 160 15.92 -12.80 11.01
C GLU A 160 16.49 -14.21 10.76
N LEU A 161 15.70 -15.12 10.21
CA LEU A 161 16.18 -16.44 9.82
C LEU A 161 17.23 -16.36 8.69
N LYS A 162 17.06 -15.45 7.73
CA LYS A 162 18.04 -15.25 6.66
C LYS A 162 19.34 -14.63 7.18
N SER A 163 19.28 -13.69 8.12
CA SER A 163 20.47 -13.09 8.72
C SER A 163 21.24 -14.13 9.55
N THR A 164 20.56 -14.86 10.44
CA THR A 164 21.18 -15.94 11.23
C THR A 164 21.76 -17.05 10.35
N GLN A 165 21.11 -17.40 9.24
CA GLN A 165 21.66 -18.34 8.26
C GLN A 165 22.95 -17.81 7.60
N LYS A 166 23.04 -16.50 7.33
CA LYS A 166 24.25 -15.88 6.78
C LYS A 166 25.38 -15.92 7.80
N ASP A 167 25.08 -15.63 9.07
CA ASP A 167 26.06 -15.66 10.16
C ASP A 167 26.61 -17.08 10.37
N LEU A 168 25.72 -18.09 10.36
CA LEU A 168 26.12 -19.50 10.41
C LEU A 168 27.10 -19.86 9.28
N LYS A 169 26.79 -19.47 8.04
CA LYS A 169 27.69 -19.70 6.88
C LYS A 169 29.03 -18.99 7.02
N ASN A 170 29.08 -17.83 7.67
CA ASN A 170 30.33 -17.11 7.91
C ASN A 170 31.15 -17.81 8.99
N ALA A 171 30.52 -18.26 10.08
CA ALA A 171 31.17 -19.06 11.11
C ALA A 171 31.76 -20.36 10.52
N ASP A 172 31.02 -21.05 9.63
CA ASP A 172 31.54 -22.24 8.93
C ASP A 172 32.79 -21.94 8.10
N LYS A 173 32.83 -20.80 7.38
CA LYS A 173 34.02 -20.38 6.63
C LYS A 173 35.21 -20.09 7.54
N GLU A 174 34.97 -19.45 8.68
CA GLU A 174 35.99 -19.19 9.68
C GLU A 174 36.53 -20.48 10.28
N ILE A 175 35.65 -21.41 10.65
CA ILE A 175 36.03 -22.75 11.13
C ILE A 175 36.89 -23.47 10.10
N LEU A 176 36.50 -23.45 8.81
CA LEU A 176 37.30 -24.05 7.73
C LEU A 176 38.67 -23.38 7.56
N SER A 177 38.72 -22.05 7.65
CA SER A 177 39.97 -21.29 7.58
C SER A 177 40.90 -21.62 8.75
N LEU A 178 40.36 -21.66 9.97
CA LEU A 178 41.11 -22.04 11.17
C LEU A 178 41.60 -23.48 11.10
N LYS A 179 40.76 -24.42 10.63
CA LYS A 179 41.17 -25.82 10.39
C LYS A 179 42.36 -25.90 9.42
N LYS A 180 42.33 -25.16 8.30
CA LYS A 180 43.46 -25.09 7.35
C LYS A 180 44.72 -24.49 7.96
N LYS A 181 44.58 -23.43 8.77
CA LYS A 181 45.73 -22.84 9.50
C LYS A 181 46.34 -23.85 10.47
N ILE A 182 45.50 -24.57 11.22
CA ILE A 182 45.93 -25.63 12.13
C ILE A 182 46.66 -26.73 11.35
N GLU A 183 46.13 -27.16 10.20
CA GLU A 183 46.77 -28.17 9.33
C GLU A 183 48.16 -27.73 8.86
N ILE A 184 48.31 -26.51 8.33
CA ILE A 184 49.62 -25.96 7.90
C ILE A 184 50.60 -25.88 9.08
N LEU A 185 50.13 -25.43 10.25
CA LEU A 185 50.96 -25.36 11.46
C LEU A 185 51.40 -26.76 11.90
N GLN A 186 50.50 -27.74 11.87
CA GLN A 186 50.83 -29.14 12.17
C GLN A 186 51.84 -29.72 11.17
N ASP A 187 51.69 -29.44 9.87
CA ASP A 187 52.63 -29.93 8.84
C ASP A 187 54.01 -29.26 8.93
N THR A 188 54.08 -27.98 9.26
CA THR A 188 55.35 -27.28 9.53
C THR A 188 56.08 -27.91 10.72
N LEU A 189 55.34 -28.36 11.74
CA LEU A 189 55.92 -29.08 12.88
C LEU A 189 56.39 -30.51 12.53
N LYS A 190 55.91 -31.11 11.43
CA LYS A 190 56.32 -32.45 10.94
C LYS A 190 57.62 -32.43 10.10
N VAL A 191 58.18 -31.26 9.78
CA VAL A 191 59.43 -31.15 8.99
C VAL A 191 60.61 -31.77 9.78
N PRO A 192 61.53 -32.54 9.14
CA PRO A 192 62.64 -33.21 9.82
C PRO A 192 63.50 -32.26 10.67
N SER A 193 63.91 -32.74 11.85
CA SER A 193 64.64 -32.00 12.90
C SER A 193 65.83 -31.18 12.40
N VAL A 194 66.53 -31.67 11.38
CA VAL A 194 67.72 -31.03 10.79
C VAL A 194 67.43 -29.61 10.31
N THR A 195 66.29 -29.39 9.64
CA THR A 195 65.85 -28.09 9.13
C THR A 195 65.27 -27.18 10.22
N ARG A 196 64.71 -27.76 11.30
CA ARG A 196 64.21 -27.01 12.46
C ARG A 196 65.35 -26.35 13.24
N GLU A 197 66.47 -27.06 13.40
CA GLU A 197 67.68 -26.48 14.00
C GLU A 197 68.26 -25.35 13.15
N THR A 198 68.26 -25.47 11.81
CA THR A 198 68.79 -24.43 10.92
C THR A 198 67.93 -23.16 10.94
N LEU A 199 66.60 -23.30 10.91
CA LEU A 199 65.67 -22.17 11.03
C LEU A 199 65.74 -21.52 12.42
N SER A 200 65.85 -22.34 13.48
CA SER A 200 66.05 -21.84 14.84
C SER A 200 67.35 -21.02 14.93
N ARG A 201 68.47 -21.52 14.38
CA ARG A 201 69.73 -20.76 14.31
C ARG A 201 69.58 -19.45 13.55
N LEU A 202 68.92 -19.42 12.39
CA LEU A 202 68.73 -18.18 11.62
C LEU A 202 67.95 -17.10 12.40
N VAL A 203 66.95 -17.51 13.19
CA VAL A 203 66.14 -16.60 14.02
C VAL A 203 66.89 -16.14 15.28
N PHE A 204 67.74 -16.99 15.86
CA PHE A 204 68.51 -16.67 17.06
C PHE A 204 69.90 -16.04 16.78
N GLU A 205 70.43 -16.14 15.56
CA GLU A 205 71.77 -15.68 15.16
C GLU A 205 71.72 -14.40 14.29
N SER A 206 70.53 -13.89 13.97
CA SER A 206 70.36 -12.51 13.50
C SER A 206 70.76 -11.56 14.64
N PRO A 207 71.79 -10.70 14.48
CA PRO A 207 72.12 -9.71 15.49
C PRO A 207 70.96 -8.72 15.61
N ALA A 208 70.11 -8.92 16.61
CA ALA A 208 69.06 -7.97 16.93
C ALA A 208 69.70 -6.69 17.49
N PRO A 209 69.30 -5.49 17.03
CA PRO A 209 69.89 -4.23 17.48
C PRO A 209 69.80 -4.10 19.01
N VAL A 210 70.94 -3.98 19.68
CA VAL A 210 71.01 -3.48 21.05
C VAL A 210 70.55 -2.02 20.99
N GLU A 211 69.27 -1.78 21.29
CA GLU A 211 68.67 -0.53 21.83
C GLU A 211 67.16 -0.47 21.53
N LEU A 212 66.37 -1.41 22.06
CA LEU A 212 64.93 -1.19 22.20
C LEU A 212 64.66 -0.68 23.61
N ARG A 213 64.59 0.65 23.74
CA ARG A 213 64.05 1.32 24.94
C ARG A 213 62.64 0.77 25.21
N GLN A 214 62.37 0.39 26.45
CA GLN A 214 61.04 0.00 26.90
C GLN A 214 60.03 1.12 26.57
N PRO A 215 58.89 0.81 25.93
CA PRO A 215 57.85 1.80 25.69
C PRO A 215 57.27 2.21 27.05
N LYS A 216 57.50 3.47 27.44
CA LYS A 216 56.85 4.06 28.60
C LYS A 216 55.39 4.31 28.26
N LEU A 217 54.48 3.57 28.88
CA LEU A 217 53.07 3.93 28.92
C LEU A 217 52.94 5.31 29.58
N HIS A 218 52.59 6.33 28.80
CA HIS A 218 52.23 7.64 29.34
C HIS A 218 50.86 7.53 30.02
N ARG A 219 50.80 7.82 31.32
CA ARG A 219 49.55 8.11 32.04
C ARG A 219 49.12 9.54 31.68
N PRO A 220 47.93 9.77 31.09
CA PRO A 220 47.42 11.10 30.81
C PRO A 220 47.25 11.91 32.11
N ALA A 221 47.51 13.22 32.07
CA ALA A 221 47.59 14.10 33.23
C ALA A 221 46.26 14.30 34.00
N HIS A 222 45.15 13.69 33.57
CA HIS A 222 43.82 13.83 34.16
C HIS A 222 43.07 12.49 34.24
N SER A 223 43.72 11.42 34.70
CA SER A 223 43.01 10.21 35.10
C SER A 223 42.65 10.29 36.59
N GLU A 224 41.43 10.71 36.90
CA GLU A 224 40.82 10.31 38.17
C GLU A 224 40.70 8.78 38.15
N GLU A 225 41.30 8.16 39.16
CA GLU A 225 41.34 6.73 39.35
C GLU A 225 39.91 6.24 39.60
N ILE A 226 39.35 5.49 38.63
CA ILE A 226 38.04 4.87 38.80
C ILE A 226 38.22 3.79 39.85
N ASP A 227 37.78 4.09 41.07
CA ASP A 227 37.70 3.10 42.14
C ASP A 227 36.62 2.07 41.80
N LEU A 228 37.06 0.85 41.48
CA LEU A 228 36.19 -0.27 41.15
C LEU A 228 35.54 -0.90 42.39
N ASP A 229 35.89 -0.45 43.60
CA ASP A 229 35.29 -0.90 44.86
C ASP A 229 34.19 0.05 45.35
N ALA A 230 33.84 1.10 44.58
CA ALA A 230 32.70 1.95 44.85
C ALA A 230 31.38 1.15 44.74
N THR A 231 30.92 0.64 45.88
CA THR A 231 29.68 -0.11 46.01
C THR A 231 28.50 0.86 45.92
N PHE A 232 27.85 0.91 44.76
CA PHE A 232 26.61 1.67 44.58
C PHE A 232 25.44 0.86 45.15
N ASP A 233 25.02 1.20 46.37
CA ASP A 233 23.79 0.67 46.99
C ASP A 233 22.57 1.34 46.33
N VAL A 234 22.08 0.73 45.25
CA VAL A 234 20.80 1.09 44.63
C VAL A 234 19.73 0.19 45.25
N GLY A 235 19.01 0.73 46.23
CA GLY A 235 17.88 0.07 46.89
C GLY A 235 16.86 -0.44 45.87
N THR A 236 16.75 -1.76 45.78
CA THR A 236 15.79 -2.44 44.90
C THR A 236 14.46 -2.60 45.64
N PRO A 237 13.32 -2.07 45.15
CA PRO A 237 12.05 -2.28 45.82
C PRO A 237 11.56 -3.73 45.66
N GLU A 238 11.17 -4.35 46.77
CA GLU A 238 10.68 -5.73 46.85
C GLU A 238 9.39 -5.96 46.02
N PRO A 239 9.20 -7.15 45.41
CA PRO A 239 7.95 -7.53 44.77
C PRO A 239 6.99 -8.20 45.77
N GLN A 240 5.79 -7.65 45.92
CA GLN A 240 4.67 -8.35 46.57
C GLN A 240 3.35 -8.25 45.76
N PRO A 241 2.42 -9.23 45.93
CA PRO A 241 1.49 -9.67 44.90
C PRO A 241 0.12 -8.95 44.91
N CYS A 242 -0.59 -9.09 43.79
CA CYS A 242 -1.87 -8.45 43.45
C CYS A 242 -3.01 -8.59 44.48
N ARG A 243 -3.75 -7.48 44.72
CA ARG A 243 -5.23 -7.49 44.83
C ARG A 243 -5.93 -6.11 44.70
N SER A 244 -6.92 -6.06 43.80
CA SER A 244 -8.22 -5.33 43.74
C SER A 244 -8.40 -3.86 44.21
N LEU A 245 -8.80 -2.99 43.23
CA LEU A 245 -9.80 -1.85 43.16
C LEU A 245 -10.23 -1.05 44.42
N PRO A 246 -10.83 0.19 44.36
CA PRO A 246 -11.17 1.12 43.23
C PRO A 246 -10.97 2.67 43.49
N SER A 247 -10.45 3.45 42.51
CA SER A 247 -10.71 4.92 42.26
C SER A 247 -10.43 5.96 43.41
N PRO A 248 -10.49 7.31 43.24
CA PRO A 248 -10.81 8.12 42.06
C PRO A 248 -9.71 9.13 41.64
N ALA A 249 -9.82 9.58 40.39
CA ALA A 249 -8.92 10.52 39.75
C ALA A 249 -9.16 11.98 40.17
N LYS A 250 -8.09 12.70 40.53
CA LYS A 250 -8.08 14.17 40.59
C LYS A 250 -7.11 14.70 39.53
N ARG A 251 -7.68 15.36 38.52
CA ARG A 251 -6.96 15.98 37.41
C ARG A 251 -6.16 17.19 37.90
N GLN A 252 -4.91 17.32 37.46
CA GLN A 252 -4.25 18.62 37.36
C GLN A 252 -3.79 18.81 35.91
N LYS A 253 -4.35 19.85 35.28
CA LYS A 253 -3.99 20.32 33.95
C LYS A 253 -2.63 21.01 34.02
N LEU A 254 -1.75 20.75 33.06
CA LEU A 254 -0.88 21.79 32.53
C LEU A 254 -0.68 21.60 31.04
N ASP A 255 -1.00 22.68 30.34
CA ASP A 255 -0.88 22.94 28.92
C ASP A 255 0.58 23.17 28.52
N LYS A 256 0.97 22.74 27.31
CA LYS A 256 1.99 23.34 26.42
C LYS A 256 2.26 22.43 25.23
N LYS A 257 1.79 22.86 24.06
CA LYS A 257 2.13 22.34 22.72
C LYS A 257 3.52 22.82 22.24
N PRO A 258 4.11 22.15 21.23
CA PRO A 258 5.55 22.15 20.93
C PRO A 258 5.95 23.16 19.82
N PRO A 259 7.26 23.40 19.60
CA PRO A 259 7.74 24.00 18.35
C PRO A 259 8.33 22.96 17.37
N PRO A 260 8.43 23.32 16.07
CA PRO A 260 8.61 22.38 14.97
C PRO A 260 10.06 22.35 14.46
N VAL A 261 10.49 21.21 13.91
CA VAL A 261 11.66 21.17 13.02
C VAL A 261 11.29 20.44 11.73
N VAL A 262 11.43 21.18 10.64
CA VAL A 262 11.28 20.79 9.26
C VAL A 262 12.49 19.95 8.85
N ASN A 263 12.26 18.79 8.23
CA ASN A 263 13.22 18.22 7.28
C ASN A 263 12.46 17.58 6.11
N LEU A 264 12.44 18.33 5.02
CA LEU A 264 12.12 17.89 3.67
C LEU A 264 13.36 17.19 3.09
N SER A 265 13.24 15.92 2.74
CA SER A 265 13.85 15.37 1.51
C SER A 265 13.48 13.89 1.33
N LYS A 266 13.19 13.53 0.07
CA LYS A 266 12.97 12.20 -0.53
C LYS A 266 11.50 11.74 -0.68
N LYS A 267 10.80 12.32 -1.66
CA LYS A 267 10.00 11.53 -2.63
C LYS A 267 11.00 11.08 -3.72
N ILE A 268 10.92 9.93 -4.41
CA ILE A 268 9.84 9.38 -5.24
C ILE A 268 10.28 7.93 -5.56
N LEU A 269 9.50 6.89 -5.21
CA LEU A 269 9.21 5.70 -6.05
C LEU A 269 8.32 4.70 -5.26
N LYS A 270 7.16 4.33 -5.84
CA LYS A 270 6.23 3.25 -5.42
C LYS A 270 5.53 3.52 -4.07
N GLU A 271 4.23 3.33 -3.87
CA GLU A 271 3.28 2.44 -4.53
C GLU A 271 1.87 2.95 -4.20
N THR A 272 1.15 3.42 -5.21
CA THR A 272 -0.32 3.51 -5.18
C THR A 272 -0.82 2.25 -5.85
N VAL A 273 -1.05 1.22 -5.05
CA VAL A 273 -1.81 0.02 -5.40
C VAL A 273 -2.76 -0.21 -4.23
N GLU A 274 -4.00 -0.60 -4.57
CA GLU A 274 -5.15 -0.81 -3.68
C GLU A 274 -5.97 0.44 -3.31
N ASN A 275 -6.73 0.97 -4.29
CA ASN A 275 -8.18 1.19 -4.12
C ASN A 275 -8.83 1.84 -5.35
N TRP A 276 -8.88 1.18 -6.51
CA TRP A 276 -9.89 1.48 -7.54
C TRP A 276 -10.05 0.25 -8.44
N ALA A 277 -10.86 -0.71 -8.00
CA ALA A 277 -11.31 -1.81 -8.85
C ALA A 277 -12.82 -1.98 -8.63
N ASP A 278 -13.58 -1.06 -9.19
CA ASP A 278 -14.83 -1.40 -9.87
C ASP A 278 -15.30 -0.19 -10.70
N ASP A 279 -15.71 -0.47 -11.94
CA ASP A 279 -16.49 0.40 -12.82
C ASP A 279 -15.73 1.52 -13.57
N LEU A 280 -14.96 1.15 -14.61
CA LEU A 280 -14.76 2.04 -15.77
C LEU A 280 -14.39 1.23 -17.03
N GLU A 281 -15.40 0.88 -17.81
CA GLU A 281 -15.28 0.30 -19.15
C GLU A 281 -14.77 1.35 -20.17
N ASP A 282 -13.61 1.03 -20.77
CA ASP A 282 -13.44 0.60 -22.16
C ASP A 282 -13.68 1.53 -23.37
N GLU A 283 -13.70 2.86 -23.26
CA GLU A 283 -13.76 3.69 -24.49
C GLU A 283 -12.76 4.86 -24.59
N ALA A 284 -12.01 5.16 -23.52
CA ALA A 284 -11.03 6.26 -23.53
C ALA A 284 -9.55 5.83 -23.57
N LEU A 285 -9.25 4.54 -23.37
CA LEU A 285 -7.87 4.04 -23.24
C LEU A 285 -7.29 3.42 -24.51
N GLN A 286 -8.09 3.27 -25.57
CA GLN A 286 -7.65 2.60 -26.79
C GLN A 286 -6.67 3.43 -27.64
N GLY A 287 -6.52 4.73 -27.34
CA GLY A 287 -5.66 5.66 -28.08
C GLY A 287 -4.29 5.97 -27.46
N LEU A 288 -3.97 5.48 -26.25
CA LEU A 288 -2.80 5.95 -25.48
C LEU A 288 -1.63 4.97 -25.35
N LEU A 289 -1.70 3.76 -25.93
CA LEU A 289 -0.63 2.75 -25.78
C LEU A 289 0.06 2.38 -27.11
N PRO A 290 1.41 2.35 -27.16
CA PRO A 290 2.18 1.93 -28.33
C PRO A 290 1.83 0.52 -28.84
N ALA A 291 1.80 0.35 -30.17
CA ALA A 291 1.31 -0.86 -30.85
C ALA A 291 2.05 -2.16 -30.52
N PHE A 292 3.27 -2.12 -29.98
CA PHE A 292 4.07 -3.32 -29.70
C PHE A 292 3.64 -4.08 -28.43
N VAL A 293 2.82 -3.47 -27.56
CA VAL A 293 2.35 -4.11 -26.30
C VAL A 293 1.11 -4.99 -26.53
N ARG A 294 0.53 -4.99 -27.74
CA ARG A 294 -0.74 -5.68 -28.04
C ARG A 294 -0.64 -7.18 -28.35
N ASN A 295 0.53 -7.79 -28.35
CA ASN A 295 0.73 -9.14 -28.90
C ASN A 295 1.21 -10.20 -27.89
N SER A 296 0.58 -10.32 -26.71
CA SER A 296 0.94 -11.41 -25.78
C SER A 296 -0.21 -11.96 -24.95
N VAL A 297 -1.25 -12.51 -25.58
CA VAL A 297 -2.09 -13.55 -24.93
C VAL A 297 -2.74 -14.50 -25.96
N LEU A 298 -1.97 -15.19 -26.81
CA LEU A 298 -2.51 -16.29 -27.63
C LEU A 298 -1.45 -17.39 -27.84
N SER A 299 -1.29 -18.27 -26.85
CA SER A 299 -0.70 -19.59 -27.08
C SER A 299 -1.76 -20.68 -26.87
N LYS A 300 -2.52 -20.94 -27.94
CA LYS A 300 -3.24 -22.19 -28.13
C LYS A 300 -2.21 -23.32 -28.28
N LYS A 301 -2.29 -24.35 -27.44
CA LYS A 301 -1.63 -25.63 -27.69
C LYS A 301 -2.66 -26.62 -28.21
N ALA A 302 -2.50 -27.05 -29.46
CA ALA A 302 -3.24 -28.13 -30.07
C ALA A 302 -2.64 -29.48 -29.65
N SER A 303 -3.48 -30.46 -29.34
CA SER A 303 -3.09 -31.88 -29.34
C SER A 303 -4.19 -32.71 -30.00
N SER A 304 -3.89 -33.13 -31.23
CA SER A 304 -4.16 -34.40 -31.90
C SER A 304 -5.33 -35.29 -31.46
N GLY A 305 -6.30 -35.43 -32.37
CA GLY A 305 -6.81 -36.70 -32.93
C GLY A 305 -7.22 -37.85 -32.02
N SER A 306 -8.53 -38.13 -31.98
CA SER A 306 -9.06 -39.49 -31.83
C SER A 306 -10.41 -39.62 -32.56
N LEU A 307 -10.50 -40.60 -33.45
CA LEU A 307 -11.67 -40.96 -34.26
C LEU A 307 -12.55 -41.93 -33.47
N LEU A 308 -13.68 -41.49 -32.87
CA LEU A 308 -14.78 -42.39 -32.46
C LEU A 308 -16.16 -41.70 -32.52
N PRO A 309 -17.26 -42.46 -32.73
CA PRO A 309 -18.59 -41.96 -33.08
C PRO A 309 -19.38 -41.39 -31.88
N PRO A 310 -20.46 -40.63 -32.11
CA PRO A 310 -21.19 -39.94 -31.04
C PRO A 310 -22.08 -40.91 -30.26
N CYS A 311 -21.74 -41.15 -28.99
CA CYS A 311 -22.56 -41.94 -28.07
C CYS A 311 -23.04 -41.10 -26.87
N LYS A 312 -24.36 -40.88 -26.85
CA LYS A 312 -25.30 -40.62 -25.74
C LYS A 312 -24.74 -40.19 -24.38
N HIS A 313 -25.16 -38.98 -24.00
CA HIS A 313 -25.31 -38.39 -22.67
C HIS A 313 -25.13 -39.35 -21.47
N VAL A 314 -23.96 -39.32 -20.84
CA VAL A 314 -23.74 -39.76 -19.46
C VAL A 314 -22.84 -38.72 -18.80
N GLY A 315 -23.30 -38.10 -17.72
CA GLY A 315 -22.52 -37.12 -16.97
C GLY A 315 -21.24 -37.76 -16.42
N ALA A 316 -20.08 -37.21 -16.79
CA ALA A 316 -18.80 -37.71 -16.32
C ALA A 316 -18.55 -37.27 -14.87
N VAL A 317 -18.55 -38.25 -13.95
CA VAL A 317 -18.19 -38.05 -12.55
C VAL A 317 -16.68 -38.26 -12.40
N ARG A 318 -15.94 -37.23 -11.97
CA ARG A 318 -14.50 -37.35 -11.67
C ARG A 318 -14.29 -37.43 -10.17
N VAL A 319 -13.42 -38.34 -9.74
CA VAL A 319 -13.03 -38.47 -8.33
C VAL A 319 -11.77 -37.63 -8.10
N GLY A 320 -11.83 -36.69 -7.16
CA GLY A 320 -10.73 -35.79 -6.81
C GLY A 320 -10.44 -35.79 -5.32
N TYR A 321 -9.24 -35.39 -4.95
CA TYR A 321 -8.85 -35.22 -3.55
C TYR A 321 -9.56 -33.99 -2.95
N ASP A 322 -10.21 -34.14 -1.79
CA ASP A 322 -11.07 -33.11 -1.18
C ASP A 322 -10.37 -32.22 -0.15
N GLY A 323 -9.06 -32.37 0.05
CA GLY A 323 -8.29 -31.55 0.97
C GLY A 323 -8.45 -31.92 2.44
N LEU A 324 -9.22 -32.95 2.78
CA LEU A 324 -9.42 -33.44 4.16
C LEU A 324 -8.92 -34.88 4.34
N GLY A 325 -8.04 -35.34 3.44
CA GLY A 325 -7.54 -36.72 3.46
C GLY A 325 -8.41 -37.73 2.70
N GLY A 326 -9.48 -37.29 2.02
CA GLY A 326 -10.41 -38.14 1.28
C GLY A 326 -10.38 -37.94 -0.24
N ARG A 327 -11.02 -38.87 -0.96
CA ARG A 327 -11.30 -38.77 -2.39
C ARG A 327 -12.82 -38.68 -2.58
N THR A 328 -13.30 -37.53 -3.04
CA THR A 328 -14.72 -37.23 -3.23
C THR A 328 -15.07 -37.14 -4.72
N LYS A 329 -16.30 -37.53 -5.08
CA LYS A 329 -16.81 -37.56 -6.45
C LYS A 329 -17.42 -36.21 -6.82
N PHE A 330 -16.92 -35.57 -7.88
CA PHE A 330 -17.42 -34.29 -8.39
C PHE A 330 -18.08 -34.50 -9.76
N ILE A 331 -19.27 -33.92 -9.93
CA ILE A 331 -19.95 -33.87 -11.23
C ILE A 331 -19.31 -32.72 -12.01
N GLN A 332 -18.77 -33.00 -13.19
CA GLN A 332 -18.26 -31.96 -14.07
C GLN A 332 -19.46 -31.21 -14.69
N PRO A 333 -19.56 -29.88 -14.52
CA PRO A 333 -20.59 -29.10 -15.21
C PRO A 333 -20.39 -29.21 -16.73
N THR A 334 -21.45 -29.55 -17.46
CA THR A 334 -21.46 -29.57 -18.93
C THR A 334 -21.12 -28.18 -19.47
N ASN A 335 -20.39 -28.12 -20.58
CA ASN A 335 -19.93 -26.86 -21.15
C ASN A 335 -21.13 -25.97 -21.53
N LEU A 336 -21.15 -24.71 -21.10
CA LEU A 336 -22.26 -23.77 -21.35
C LEU A 336 -22.51 -23.49 -22.84
N THR A 337 -21.56 -23.84 -23.71
CA THR A 337 -21.72 -23.75 -25.17
C THR A 337 -22.64 -24.81 -25.75
N GLU A 338 -22.97 -25.87 -25.02
CA GLU A 338 -23.84 -26.98 -25.46
C GLU A 338 -25.32 -26.80 -25.05
N ILE A 339 -25.65 -25.80 -24.22
CA ILE A 339 -26.99 -25.63 -23.63
C ILE A 339 -27.91 -24.75 -24.52
N ARG A 340 -27.41 -24.21 -25.64
CA ARG A 340 -28.27 -23.51 -26.61
C ARG A 340 -28.69 -24.46 -27.74
N PRO A 341 -30.00 -24.69 -27.96
CA PRO A 341 -30.47 -25.16 -29.25
C PRO A 341 -30.06 -24.15 -30.31
N ALA A 342 -29.15 -24.54 -31.21
CA ALA A 342 -28.81 -23.75 -32.38
C ALA A 342 -30.09 -23.58 -33.21
N ALA A 343 -30.53 -22.34 -33.42
CA ALA A 343 -31.66 -22.03 -34.28
C ALA A 343 -31.39 -22.59 -35.69
N VAL A 344 -32.21 -23.55 -36.10
CA VAL A 344 -32.17 -24.15 -37.43
C VAL A 344 -32.47 -23.03 -38.44
N ARG A 345 -31.45 -22.63 -39.21
CA ARG A 345 -31.64 -21.72 -40.35
C ARG A 345 -32.53 -22.43 -41.37
N SER A 346 -33.78 -22.00 -41.48
CA SER A 346 -34.64 -22.36 -42.61
C SER A 346 -34.08 -21.73 -43.89
N LYS A 347 -33.83 -22.57 -44.89
CA LYS A 347 -33.45 -22.14 -46.24
C LYS A 347 -34.59 -21.32 -46.85
N ARG A 348 -34.38 -20.02 -47.08
CA ARG A 348 -35.29 -19.22 -47.91
C ARG A 348 -34.91 -19.36 -49.39
N LYS A 349 -35.91 -19.71 -50.20
CA LYS A 349 -35.90 -19.71 -51.67
C LYS A 349 -35.61 -18.30 -52.21
N ASN A 350 -34.85 -18.26 -53.30
CA ASN A 350 -34.63 -17.08 -54.13
C ASN A 350 -35.96 -16.61 -54.74
N VAL A 351 -36.34 -15.36 -54.49
CA VAL A 351 -37.25 -14.58 -55.36
C VAL A 351 -36.75 -13.14 -55.41
N SER A 352 -36.77 -12.60 -56.63
CA SER A 352 -36.19 -11.35 -57.13
C SER A 352 -36.86 -10.06 -56.64
N ARG A 353 -36.06 -8.98 -56.68
CA ARG A 353 -36.35 -7.53 -56.48
C ARG A 353 -37.47 -6.99 -57.41
N PRO A 354 -38.10 -5.82 -57.11
CA PRO A 354 -37.51 -4.47 -57.34
C PRO A 354 -37.76 -3.47 -56.17
N ALA A 355 -36.80 -2.66 -55.70
CA ALA A 355 -36.40 -1.28 -56.10
C ALA A 355 -37.42 -0.16 -55.81
N SER A 356 -37.16 0.73 -54.84
CA SER A 356 -37.01 2.19 -55.02
C SER A 356 -36.86 2.97 -53.68
N ALA A 357 -36.13 4.08 -53.77
CA ALA A 357 -36.19 5.33 -53.00
C ALA A 357 -35.66 5.39 -51.55
N SER A 358 -34.49 6.03 -51.46
CA SER A 358 -34.02 6.88 -50.38
C SER A 358 -34.97 8.04 -50.05
N SER A 359 -35.25 8.29 -48.76
CA SER A 359 -35.12 9.62 -48.16
C SER A 359 -35.26 9.55 -46.64
N SER A 360 -34.25 10.07 -45.97
CA SER A 360 -34.11 10.32 -44.54
C SER A 360 -35.10 11.36 -44.00
N SER A 361 -35.72 11.09 -42.85
CA SER A 361 -36.18 12.15 -41.93
C SER A 361 -36.41 11.57 -40.53
N GLN A 362 -35.39 11.63 -39.67
CA GLN A 362 -35.57 11.52 -38.22
C GLN A 362 -35.86 12.93 -37.67
N PRO A 363 -36.85 13.10 -36.77
CA PRO A 363 -37.13 14.40 -36.16
C PRO A 363 -36.08 14.75 -35.09
N LYS A 364 -35.57 15.99 -35.13
CA LYS A 364 -34.68 16.57 -34.11
C LYS A 364 -35.48 17.36 -33.07
N LEU A 365 -34.96 17.37 -31.84
CA LEU A 365 -35.51 17.92 -30.59
C LEU A 365 -35.50 19.46 -30.51
N ASP A 366 -36.01 20.17 -31.52
CA ASP A 366 -36.12 21.65 -31.49
C ASP A 366 -37.57 22.17 -31.45
N ALA A 367 -38.57 21.29 -31.27
CA ALA A 367 -39.99 21.67 -31.26
C ALA A 367 -40.62 21.76 -29.84
N PHE A 368 -39.84 22.04 -28.79
CA PHE A 368 -40.34 22.12 -27.42
C PHE A 368 -40.44 23.53 -26.82
N LEU A 369 -40.35 24.57 -27.65
CA LEU A 369 -40.69 25.94 -27.25
C LEU A 369 -41.55 26.60 -28.32
N GLN A 370 -42.83 26.24 -28.33
CA GLN A 370 -43.89 27.12 -28.81
C GLN A 370 -45.13 27.00 -27.93
#